data_AF-A0A176F250-F1
#
_entry.id   AF-A0A176F250-F1
#
_cell.length_a   1.000
_cell.length_b   1.000
_cell.length_c   1.000
_cell.angle_alpha   90.00
_cell.angle_beta   90.00
_cell.angle_gamma   90.00
#
_symmetry.space_group_name_H-M   'P 1'
#
loop_
_entity.id
_entity.type
_entity.pdbx_description
1 polymer ?
#
loop_
_entity_poly.entity_id
_entity_poly.type
_entity_poly.pdbx_seq_one_letter_code
_entity_poly.pdbx_strand_id
1 'polypeptide(L)'
;MKRATFLGLAVFLAGCGGSGPRDADRVVVMRSAPVAFGPISKACLQSGRDGRTRELCGCIQAAADKTLTNSQQRRAVSFYSDPHRAQEIRQSKRSVDEEFWDAYVRYGKLAEQLCT
;
A
#
# COMPACT_ATOMS: atom_id res chain seq x y z
N MET A 1 -25.14 9.68 56.25
CA MET A 1 -25.95 10.92 56.32
C MET A 1 -25.07 12.07 56.80
N LYS A 2 -25.26 13.26 56.20
CA LYS A 2 -24.61 14.59 56.42
C LYS A 2 -23.39 14.87 55.51
N ARG A 3 -23.59 15.50 54.34
CA ARG A 3 -23.61 16.96 53.98
C ARG A 3 -22.24 17.37 53.37
N ALA A 4 -22.11 17.58 52.05
CA ALA A 4 -22.33 18.84 51.29
C ALA A 4 -21.35 19.96 51.75
N THR A 5 -20.57 20.69 50.95
CA THR A 5 -20.59 21.04 49.51
C THR A 5 -19.38 21.95 49.18
N PHE A 6 -19.01 22.02 47.88
CA PHE A 6 -18.39 23.12 47.10
C PHE A 6 -17.28 24.02 47.67
N LEU A 7 -16.16 24.14 46.95
CA LEU A 7 -15.63 25.42 46.41
C LEU A 7 -14.35 25.18 45.59
N GLY A 8 -14.37 25.56 44.31
CA GLY A 8 -13.21 25.55 43.44
C GLY A 8 -12.25 26.70 43.72
N LEU A 9 -11.02 26.61 43.22
CA LEU A 9 -10.15 27.78 43.10
C LEU A 9 -9.05 27.61 42.03
N ALA A 10 -9.10 28.55 41.09
CA ALA A 10 -8.01 29.17 40.33
C ALA A 10 -7.09 28.32 39.43
N VAL A 11 -7.47 28.35 38.15
CA VAL A 11 -6.60 28.35 36.96
C VAL A 11 -5.50 29.42 37.10
N PHE A 12 -4.23 29.03 36.90
CA PHE A 12 -3.15 29.94 36.55
C PHE A 12 -2.85 29.82 35.05
N LEU A 13 -3.38 30.75 34.26
CA LEU A 13 -3.00 31.01 32.88
C LEU A 13 -2.25 32.36 32.84
N ALA A 14 -0.94 32.31 32.64
CA ALA A 14 -0.06 33.38 32.12
C ALA A 14 1.37 32.80 32.06
N GLY A 15 2.16 32.84 31.00
CA GLY A 15 2.07 33.42 29.66
C GLY A 15 3.48 33.51 29.05
N CYS A 16 3.54 33.71 27.72
CA CYS A 16 4.64 34.26 26.91
C CYS A 16 6.02 33.58 26.87
N GLY A 17 6.22 32.74 25.85
CA GLY A 17 7.53 32.35 25.32
C GLY A 17 7.41 32.05 23.82
N GLY A 18 7.21 33.08 23.01
CA GLY A 18 7.17 32.96 21.56
C GLY A 18 8.57 32.80 20.96
N SER A 19 8.75 31.72 20.21
CA SER A 19 9.74 31.63 19.14
C SER A 19 9.07 30.90 17.98
N GLY A 20 8.63 31.69 17.00
CA GLY A 20 7.91 31.21 15.83
C GLY A 20 8.72 30.20 15.02
N PRO A 21 8.04 29.39 14.19
CA PRO A 21 8.71 28.41 13.35
C PRO A 21 9.60 29.14 12.35
N ARG A 22 10.90 28.85 12.39
CA ARG A 22 11.79 29.18 11.27
C ARG A 22 11.46 28.18 10.16
N ASP A 23 10.55 28.60 9.28
CA ASP A 23 10.41 28.06 7.93
C ASP A 23 11.72 28.31 7.19
N ALA A 24 12.61 27.33 7.24
CA ALA A 24 13.71 27.19 6.30
C ALA A 24 13.99 25.70 6.15
N ASP A 25 13.57 25.18 5.00
CA ASP A 25 13.92 23.86 4.47
C ASP A 25 13.16 22.64 5.02
N ARG A 26 11.83 22.72 5.10
CA ARG A 26 11.01 21.51 4.93
C ARG A 26 10.99 21.15 3.44
N VAL A 27 12.03 20.45 2.97
CA VAL A 27 11.92 19.66 1.75
C VAL A 27 10.90 18.55 2.05
N VAL A 28 9.66 18.74 1.63
CA VAL A 28 8.70 17.64 1.55
C VAL A 28 9.23 16.71 0.46
N VAL A 29 10.02 15.72 0.85
CA VAL A 29 10.40 14.63 -0.04
C VAL A 29 9.15 13.79 -0.26
N MET A 30 8.33 14.21 -1.23
CA MET A 30 7.21 13.43 -1.71
C MET A 30 7.79 12.13 -2.28
N ARG A 31 7.62 11.02 -1.56
CA ARG A 31 7.93 9.69 -2.08
C ARG A 31 6.91 9.38 -3.16
N SER A 32 7.20 9.76 -4.40
CA SER A 32 6.44 9.32 -5.55
C SER A 32 6.77 7.84 -5.80
N ALA A 33 5.77 6.98 -5.57
CA ALA A 33 5.88 5.60 -5.98
C ALA A 33 6.09 5.54 -7.51
N PRO A 34 6.94 4.63 -8.03
CA PRO A 34 7.09 4.49 -9.47
C PRO A 34 5.75 4.06 -10.07
N VAL A 35 5.37 4.61 -11.22
CA VAL A 35 4.10 4.28 -11.90
C VAL A 35 4.40 3.76 -13.29
N ALA A 36 3.78 2.64 -13.67
CA ALA A 36 3.85 2.05 -14.99
C ALA A 36 2.46 1.64 -15.49
N PHE A 37 2.32 1.37 -16.80
CA PHE A 37 1.08 0.90 -17.40
C PHE A 37 1.31 -0.44 -18.12
N GLY A 38 0.43 -1.41 -17.87
CA GLY A 38 0.54 -2.73 -18.44
C GLY A 38 -0.63 -3.65 -18.09
N PRO A 39 -0.48 -4.97 -18.28
CA PRO A 39 -1.54 -5.94 -18.05
C PRO A 39 -2.06 -5.97 -16.61
N ILE A 40 -1.17 -5.84 -15.62
CA ILE A 40 -1.51 -5.86 -14.19
C ILE A 40 -2.22 -4.57 -13.79
N SER A 41 -1.75 -3.38 -14.22
CA SER A 41 -2.47 -2.12 -13.92
C SER A 41 -3.87 -2.13 -14.52
N LYS A 42 -4.02 -2.64 -15.74
CA LYS A 42 -5.33 -2.79 -16.40
C LYS A 42 -6.24 -3.74 -15.61
N ALA A 43 -5.75 -4.91 -15.23
CA ALA A 43 -6.52 -5.88 -14.44
C ALA A 43 -6.90 -5.34 -13.06
N CYS A 44 -5.97 -4.65 -12.39
CA CYS A 44 -6.21 -3.96 -11.13
C CYS A 44 -7.40 -2.98 -11.26
N LEU A 45 -7.34 -2.06 -12.22
CA LEU A 45 -8.42 -1.09 -12.49
C LEU A 45 -9.75 -1.74 -12.89
N GLN A 46 -9.76 -2.99 -13.34
CA GLN A 46 -10.98 -3.73 -13.72
C GLN A 46 -11.54 -4.65 -12.63
N SER A 47 -10.72 -5.09 -11.67
CA SER A 47 -11.03 -6.09 -10.63
C SER A 47 -12.19 -5.85 -9.65
N GLY A 48 -12.98 -4.78 -9.78
CA GLY A 48 -14.06 -4.43 -8.85
C GLY A 48 -13.64 -4.02 -7.42
N ARG A 49 -12.37 -4.17 -7.02
CA ARG A 49 -11.91 -3.96 -5.64
C ARG A 49 -12.04 -2.51 -5.16
N ASP A 50 -12.23 -2.28 -3.87
CA ASP A 50 -12.23 -0.92 -3.32
C ASP A 50 -10.81 -0.33 -3.22
N GLY A 51 -10.70 1.00 -3.18
CA GLY A 51 -9.42 1.71 -2.98
C GLY A 51 -8.50 1.77 -4.21
N ARG A 52 -8.98 1.35 -5.39
CA ARG A 52 -8.20 1.37 -6.62
C ARG A 52 -8.08 2.78 -7.21
N THR A 53 -6.86 3.25 -7.38
CA THR A 53 -6.53 4.47 -8.12
C THR A 53 -5.60 4.17 -9.28
N ARG A 54 -5.47 5.11 -10.24
CA ARG A 54 -4.53 4.94 -11.37
C ARG A 54 -3.09 4.88 -10.86
N GLU A 55 -2.80 5.67 -9.84
CA GLU A 55 -1.52 5.77 -9.15
C GLU A 55 -1.18 4.44 -8.46
N LEU A 56 -2.11 3.90 -7.67
CA LEU A 56 -1.93 2.61 -6.98
C LEU A 56 -1.76 1.48 -7.99
N CYS A 57 -2.68 1.34 -8.95
CA CYS A 57 -2.62 0.25 -9.92
C CYS A 57 -1.38 0.35 -10.82
N GLY A 58 -0.89 1.57 -11.11
CA GLY A 58 0.34 1.75 -11.85
C GLY A 58 1.60 1.49 -11.00
N CYS A 59 1.57 1.75 -9.70
CA CYS A 59 2.64 1.32 -8.79
C CYS A 59 2.74 -0.20 -8.69
N ILE A 60 1.59 -0.86 -8.58
CA ILE A 60 1.51 -2.32 -8.59
C ILE A 60 2.08 -2.88 -9.90
N GLN A 61 1.81 -2.25 -11.04
CA GLN A 61 2.44 -2.63 -12.32
C GLN A 61 3.95 -2.42 -12.31
N ALA A 62 4.46 -1.31 -11.78
CA ALA A 62 5.89 -1.06 -11.69
C ALA A 62 6.60 -2.10 -10.80
N ALA A 63 5.95 -2.56 -9.73
CA ALA A 63 6.44 -3.68 -8.92
C ALA A 63 6.44 -5.00 -9.72
N ALA A 64 5.39 -5.25 -10.51
CA ALA A 64 5.31 -6.42 -11.38
C ALA A 64 6.43 -6.44 -12.44
N ASP A 65 6.72 -5.30 -13.08
CA ASP A 65 7.78 -5.19 -14.10
C ASP A 65 9.18 -5.48 -13.54
N LYS A 66 9.38 -5.22 -12.24
CA LYS A 66 10.65 -5.50 -11.54
C LYS A 66 10.82 -6.96 -11.12
N THR A 67 9.74 -7.74 -11.04
CA THR A 67 9.74 -9.03 -10.35
C THR A 67 9.17 -10.19 -11.15
N LEU A 68 8.25 -9.92 -12.07
CA LEU A 68 7.55 -10.90 -12.90
C LEU A 68 7.97 -10.77 -14.35
N THR A 69 8.19 -11.90 -15.02
CA THR A 69 8.33 -11.92 -16.48
C THR A 69 7.00 -11.62 -17.16
N ASN A 70 7.03 -11.28 -18.45
CA ASN A 70 5.81 -11.03 -19.24
C ASN A 70 4.82 -12.20 -19.23
N SER A 71 5.31 -13.45 -19.22
CA SER A 71 4.43 -14.63 -19.13
C SER A 71 3.82 -14.79 -17.74
N GLN A 72 4.60 -14.53 -16.70
CA GLN A 72 4.14 -14.54 -15.32
C GLN A 72 3.12 -13.42 -15.05
N GLN A 73 3.31 -12.22 -15.62
CA GLN A 73 2.31 -11.15 -15.55
C GLN A 73 0.97 -11.57 -16.18
N ARG A 74 0.98 -12.18 -17.37
CA ARG A 74 -0.26 -12.70 -17.99
C ARG A 74 -0.94 -13.75 -17.11
N ARG A 75 -0.16 -14.62 -16.46
CA ARG A 75 -0.69 -15.59 -15.51
C ARG A 75 -1.32 -14.91 -14.29
N ALA A 76 -0.62 -13.95 -13.69
CA ALA A 76 -1.09 -13.18 -12.55
C ALA A 76 -2.35 -12.35 -12.86
N VAL A 77 -2.53 -11.86 -14.10
CA VAL A 77 -3.77 -11.22 -14.54
C VAL A 77 -4.98 -12.13 -14.33
N SER A 78 -4.85 -13.43 -14.56
CA SER A 78 -5.97 -14.37 -14.38
C SER A 78 -6.43 -14.50 -12.92
N PHE A 79 -5.58 -14.15 -11.95
CA PHE A 79 -5.94 -14.17 -10.52
C PHE A 79 -6.88 -13.04 -10.13
N TYR A 80 -6.92 -11.95 -10.90
CA TYR A 80 -7.86 -10.85 -10.67
C TYR A 80 -9.29 -11.27 -10.96
N SER A 81 -9.51 -12.07 -12.01
CA SER A 81 -10.83 -12.61 -12.38
C SER A 81 -11.19 -13.88 -11.61
N ASP A 82 -10.19 -14.68 -11.27
CA ASP A 82 -10.38 -15.99 -10.62
C ASP A 82 -9.34 -16.17 -9.51
N PRO A 83 -9.65 -15.73 -8.27
CA PRO A 83 -8.76 -15.89 -7.13
C PRO A 83 -8.47 -17.36 -6.77
N HIS A 84 -9.29 -18.32 -7.21
CA HIS A 84 -9.07 -19.74 -6.92
C HIS A 84 -7.80 -20.27 -7.58
N ARG A 85 -7.47 -19.78 -8.79
CA ARG A 85 -6.22 -20.14 -9.48
C ARG A 85 -4.98 -19.88 -8.65
N ALA A 86 -4.96 -18.81 -7.85
CA ALA A 86 -3.83 -18.54 -6.95
C ALA A 86 -3.67 -19.66 -5.92
N GLN A 87 -4.76 -20.24 -5.43
CA GLN A 87 -4.72 -21.38 -4.50
C GLN A 87 -4.24 -22.66 -5.16
N GLU A 88 -4.71 -22.94 -6.38
CA GLU A 88 -4.24 -24.09 -7.16
C GLU A 88 -2.72 -24.02 -7.38
N ILE A 89 -2.21 -22.85 -7.77
CA ILE A 89 -0.77 -22.65 -7.98
C ILE A 89 0.00 -22.82 -6.68
N ARG A 90 -0.47 -22.20 -5.59
CA ARG A 90 0.20 -22.29 -4.28
C ARG A 90 0.33 -23.73 -3.76
N GLN A 91 -0.61 -24.61 -4.13
CA GLN A 91 -0.64 -26.01 -3.70
C GLN A 91 -0.04 -26.98 -4.72
N SER A 92 0.31 -26.48 -5.91
CA SER A 92 0.89 -27.28 -6.98
C SER A 92 2.28 -27.77 -6.60
N LYS A 93 2.61 -29.01 -7.02
CA LYS A 93 3.94 -29.62 -6.88
C LYS A 93 4.78 -29.50 -8.17
N ARG A 94 4.32 -28.71 -9.14
CA ARG A 94 5.02 -28.52 -10.42
C ARG A 94 6.07 -27.43 -10.22
N SER A 95 7.32 -27.71 -10.59
CA SER A 95 8.44 -26.76 -10.44
C SER A 95 8.16 -25.38 -11.07
N VAL A 96 7.51 -25.35 -12.24
CA VAL A 96 7.13 -24.09 -12.91
C VAL A 96 6.08 -23.28 -12.14
N ASP A 97 5.23 -23.94 -11.36
CA ASP A 97 4.23 -23.28 -10.52
C ASP A 97 4.87 -22.74 -9.25
N GLU A 98 5.79 -23.51 -8.66
CA GLU A 98 6.62 -23.09 -7.53
C GLU A 98 7.47 -21.85 -7.88
N GLU A 99 8.17 -21.88 -9.01
CA GLU A 99 8.99 -20.74 -9.49
C GLU A 99 8.14 -19.48 -9.71
N PHE A 100 6.97 -19.64 -10.34
CA PHE A 100 6.04 -18.54 -10.51
C PHE A 100 5.49 -18.04 -9.17
N TRP A 101 5.16 -18.94 -8.24
CA TRP A 101 4.64 -18.57 -6.92
C TRP A 101 5.67 -17.78 -6.12
N ASP A 102 6.94 -18.19 -6.13
CA ASP A 102 8.03 -17.46 -5.50
C ASP A 102 8.20 -16.06 -6.09
N ALA A 103 8.13 -15.93 -7.41
CA ALA A 103 8.16 -14.63 -8.07
C ALA A 103 6.93 -13.77 -7.69
N TYR A 104 5.75 -14.37 -7.64
CA TYR A 104 4.50 -13.71 -7.25
C TYR A 104 4.52 -13.22 -5.80
N VAL A 105 5.11 -13.97 -4.88
CA VAL A 105 5.30 -13.54 -3.48
C VAL A 105 6.28 -12.36 -3.40
N ARG A 106 7.39 -12.39 -4.16
CA ARG A 106 8.33 -11.26 -4.22
C ARG A 106 7.68 -10.00 -4.80
N TYR A 107 6.87 -10.16 -5.84
CA TYR A 107 6.03 -9.11 -6.41
C TYR A 107 5.14 -8.46 -5.34
N GLY A 108 4.39 -9.27 -4.58
CA GLY A 108 3.49 -8.76 -3.53
C GLY A 108 4.23 -7.98 -2.45
N LYS A 109 5.34 -8.54 -1.94
CA LYS A 109 6.18 -7.86 -0.94
C LYS A 109 6.74 -6.53 -1.45
N LEU A 110 7.17 -6.48 -2.71
CA LEU A 110 7.67 -5.25 -3.31
C LEU A 110 6.55 -4.21 -3.47
N ALA A 111 5.36 -4.64 -3.90
CA ALA A 111 4.21 -3.75 -4.01
C ALA A 111 3.82 -3.17 -2.65
N GLU A 112 3.80 -3.97 -1.58
CA GLU A 112 3.53 -3.51 -0.20
C GLU A 112 4.56 -2.48 0.29
N GLN A 113 5.82 -2.59 -0.14
CA GLN A 113 6.87 -1.66 0.23
C GLN A 113 6.82 -0.34 -0.54
N LEU A 114 6.34 -0.38 -1.79
CA LEU A 114 6.39 0.77 -2.71
C LEU A 114 5.08 1.56 -2.78
N CYS A 115 3.94 0.88 -2.65
CA CYS A 115 2.64 1.45 -3.00
C CYS A 115 1.86 1.82 -1.73
N THR A 116 1.53 3.12 -1.59
CA THR A 116 0.75 3.69 -0.48
C THR A 116 -0.40 4.52 -0.99
#